data_AF-R7VKA7-F1
#
_entry.id   AF-R7VKA7-F1
#
_cell.length_a   1.000
_cell.length_b   1.000
_cell.length_c   1.000
_cell.angle_alpha   90.00
_cell.angle_beta   90.00
_cell.angle_gamma   90.00
#
_symmetry.space_group_name_H-M   'P 1'
#
loop_
_entity.id
_entity.type
_entity.pdbx_description
1 polymer ?
#
loop_
_entity_poly.entity_id
_entity_poly.type
_entity_poly.pdbx_seq_one_letter_code
_entity_poly.pdbx_strand_id
1 'polypeptide(L)'
;MDSSPVCLDDFEEHAVRVLAQGPLGYFQTGADDEITLRENRRAFTRWKILPRVLRDVSSCDLSTTILGHRISFPVCVAPTGYQGDAHPDGEIATAQAAFEMNTCYTMSTMSSKSIEDVSSAAPAGLRFFQLYIFKQRDITKQLIRRAEKAGFNALVVTVDVPFLAKRRKDIRSKYTPSPQARWVLCMPRGQAPGAQKIQHGTYVIENHT
;
A
#
# COMPACT_ATOMS: atom_id res chain seq x y z
N MET A 1 7.04 -26.42 -18.51
CA MET A 1 6.50 -25.17 -19.07
C MET A 1 6.86 -24.08 -18.09
N ASP A 2 7.40 -22.97 -18.58
CA ASP A 2 7.78 -21.82 -17.77
C ASP A 2 6.55 -21.28 -17.02
N SER A 3 6.63 -21.18 -15.70
CA SER A 3 5.52 -20.79 -14.82
C SER A 3 5.51 -19.30 -14.50
N SER A 4 6.21 -18.50 -15.32
CA SER A 4 6.27 -17.06 -15.15
C SER A 4 4.89 -16.43 -15.36
N PRO A 5 4.41 -15.56 -14.44
CA PRO A 5 3.14 -14.85 -14.60
C PRO A 5 3.20 -13.90 -15.80
N VAL A 6 2.13 -13.84 -16.59
CA VAL A 6 2.03 -13.00 -17.80
C VAL A 6 1.00 -11.87 -17.64
N CYS A 7 0.14 -11.95 -16.62
CA CYS A 7 -0.79 -10.90 -16.24
C CYS A 7 -0.92 -10.79 -14.71
N LEU A 8 -1.59 -9.74 -14.22
CA LEU A 8 -1.78 -9.50 -12.78
C LEU A 8 -2.61 -10.59 -12.10
N ASP A 9 -3.56 -11.21 -12.81
CA ASP A 9 -4.40 -12.27 -12.25
C ASP A 9 -3.55 -13.53 -11.94
N ASP A 10 -2.52 -13.82 -12.74
CA ASP A 10 -1.58 -14.93 -12.47
C ASP A 10 -0.82 -14.72 -11.15
N PHE A 11 -0.45 -13.46 -10.84
CA PHE A 11 0.16 -13.11 -9.56
C PHE A 11 -0.83 -13.29 -8.40
N GLU A 12 -2.10 -12.94 -8.57
CA GLU A 12 -3.16 -13.17 -7.57
C GLU A 12 -3.35 -14.68 -7.33
N GLU A 13 -3.41 -15.49 -8.38
CA GLU A 13 -3.50 -16.95 -8.27
C GLU A 13 -2.27 -17.59 -7.62
N HIS A 14 -1.08 -17.05 -7.88
CA HIS A 14 0.13 -17.48 -7.18
C HIS A 14 0.05 -17.11 -5.70
N ALA A 15 -0.34 -15.87 -5.37
CA ALA A 15 -0.50 -15.40 -3.99
C ALA A 15 -1.48 -16.26 -3.19
N VAL A 16 -2.61 -16.68 -3.78
CA VAL A 16 -3.59 -17.59 -3.15
C VAL A 16 -2.95 -18.92 -2.72
N ARG A 17 -1.95 -19.41 -3.46
CA ARG A 17 -1.28 -20.69 -3.18
C ARG A 17 -0.22 -20.58 -2.08
N VAL A 18 0.40 -19.41 -1.91
CA VAL A 18 1.57 -19.25 -1.03
C VAL A 18 1.29 -18.46 0.25
N LEU A 19 0.27 -17.59 0.26
CA LEU A 19 -0.07 -16.79 1.43
C LEU A 19 -0.90 -17.60 2.44
N ALA A 20 -0.63 -17.38 3.72
CA ALA A 20 -1.49 -17.87 4.79
C ALA A 20 -2.89 -17.23 4.71
N GLN A 21 -3.91 -17.94 5.21
CA GLN A 21 -5.32 -17.50 5.09
C GLN A 21 -5.58 -16.10 5.67
N GLY A 22 -4.89 -15.73 6.75
CA GLY A 22 -5.01 -14.40 7.37
C GLY A 22 -4.58 -13.28 6.42
N PRO A 23 -3.28 -13.18 6.06
CA PRO A 23 -2.78 -12.21 5.09
C PRO A 23 -3.53 -12.24 3.75
N LEU A 24 -3.83 -13.43 3.24
CA LEU A 24 -4.60 -13.58 2.00
C LEU A 24 -5.99 -12.93 2.12
N GLY A 25 -6.70 -13.13 3.24
CA GLY A 25 -7.95 -12.44 3.55
C GLY A 25 -7.80 -10.93 3.58
N TYR A 26 -6.79 -10.42 4.29
CA TYR A 26 -6.54 -8.99 4.43
C TYR A 26 -6.30 -8.28 3.10
N PHE A 27 -5.51 -8.87 2.20
CA PHE A 27 -5.16 -8.25 0.92
C PHE A 27 -6.26 -8.35 -0.14
N GLN A 28 -7.01 -9.46 -0.19
CA GLN A 28 -7.94 -9.72 -1.29
C GLN A 28 -9.36 -9.13 -1.08
N THR A 29 -9.69 -8.67 0.14
CA THR A 29 -11.10 -8.43 0.50
C THR A 29 -11.56 -7.00 0.46
N GLY A 30 -12.84 -6.85 0.13
CA GLY A 30 -13.59 -5.60 0.23
C GLY A 30 -14.51 -5.56 1.45
N ALA A 31 -15.25 -4.46 1.58
CA ALA A 31 -16.26 -4.30 2.61
C ALA A 31 -17.51 -5.16 2.33
N ASP A 32 -18.08 -5.72 3.41
CA ASP A 32 -19.35 -6.44 3.42
C ASP A 32 -19.49 -7.53 2.33
N ASP A 33 -20.40 -7.34 1.37
CA ASP A 33 -20.70 -8.28 0.29
C ASP A 33 -19.80 -8.06 -0.94
N GLU A 34 -18.77 -7.21 -0.81
CA GLU A 34 -17.75 -6.93 -1.82
C GLU A 34 -18.33 -6.45 -3.16
N ILE A 35 -19.52 -5.82 -3.12
CA ILE A 35 -20.22 -5.31 -4.30
C ILE A 35 -19.34 -4.29 -5.03
N THR A 36 -18.86 -3.28 -4.31
CA THR A 36 -17.99 -2.24 -4.89
C THR A 36 -16.67 -2.81 -5.41
N LEU A 37 -16.09 -3.82 -4.73
CA LEU A 37 -14.87 -4.48 -5.20
C LEU A 37 -15.07 -5.11 -6.59
N ARG A 38 -16.18 -5.85 -6.79
CA ARG A 38 -16.52 -6.41 -8.11
C ARG A 38 -16.87 -5.32 -9.12
N GLU A 39 -17.58 -4.28 -8.70
CA GLU A 39 -17.96 -3.18 -9.58
C GLU A 39 -16.76 -2.34 -10.04
N ASN A 40 -15.70 -2.21 -9.26
CA ASN A 40 -14.46 -1.55 -9.69
C ASN A 40 -13.85 -2.23 -10.91
N ARG A 41 -13.73 -3.57 -10.91
CA ARG A 41 -13.25 -4.34 -12.07
C ARG A 41 -14.22 -4.26 -13.24
N ARG A 42 -15.53 -4.45 -12.99
CA ARG A 42 -16.57 -4.37 -14.04
C ARG A 42 -16.64 -3.00 -14.70
N ALA A 43 -16.36 -1.91 -13.96
CA ALA A 43 -16.44 -0.56 -14.49
C ALA A 43 -15.55 -0.34 -15.70
N PHE A 44 -14.32 -0.86 -15.69
CA PHE A 44 -13.42 -0.74 -16.82
C PHE A 44 -13.95 -1.44 -18.09
N THR A 45 -14.70 -2.53 -17.94
CA THR A 45 -15.27 -3.26 -19.09
C THR A 45 -16.37 -2.50 -19.82
N ARG A 46 -17.00 -1.51 -19.16
CA ARG A 46 -18.04 -0.65 -19.74
C ARG A 46 -17.46 0.40 -20.69
N TRP A 47 -16.20 0.80 -20.47
CA TRP A 47 -15.50 1.74 -21.34
C TRP A 47 -14.84 1.00 -22.50
N LYS A 48 -15.08 1.46 -23.72
CA LYS A 48 -14.48 0.89 -24.94
C LYS A 48 -13.45 1.85 -25.51
N ILE A 49 -12.30 1.31 -25.90
CA ILE A 49 -11.25 2.06 -26.59
C ILE A 49 -11.55 2.00 -28.09
N LEU A 50 -11.63 3.16 -28.74
CA LEU A 50 -11.72 3.24 -30.20
C LEU A 50 -10.29 3.43 -30.76
N PRO A 51 -9.66 2.37 -31.30
CA PRO A 51 -8.30 2.48 -31.83
C PRO A 51 -8.29 3.40 -33.06
N ARG A 52 -7.27 4.26 -33.14
CA ARG A 52 -7.02 5.08 -34.34
C ARG A 52 -6.00 4.36 -35.22
N VAL A 53 -6.40 4.03 -36.43
CA VAL A 53 -5.53 3.35 -37.41
C VAL A 53 -4.62 4.34 -38.12
N LEU A 54 -3.56 3.83 -38.76
CA LEU A 54 -2.58 4.60 -39.54
C LEU A 54 -1.92 5.74 -38.75
N ARG A 55 -1.64 5.50 -37.47
CA ARG A 55 -0.83 6.38 -36.62
C ARG A 55 0.57 5.80 -36.51
N ASP A 56 1.58 6.65 -36.68
CA ASP A 56 2.96 6.25 -36.41
C ASP A 56 3.12 6.05 -34.90
N VAL A 57 3.37 4.80 -34.52
CA VAL A 57 3.62 4.34 -33.15
C VAL A 57 4.96 3.61 -33.06
N SER A 58 5.88 3.89 -34.01
CA SER A 58 7.23 3.34 -34.01
C SER A 58 8.04 3.72 -32.75
N SER A 59 7.66 4.82 -32.10
CA SER A 59 8.16 5.24 -30.79
C SER A 59 7.00 5.71 -29.92
N CYS A 60 6.87 5.12 -28.72
CA CYS A 60 5.87 5.47 -27.72
C CYS A 60 6.57 5.93 -26.44
N ASP A 61 6.43 7.22 -26.10
CA ASP A 61 6.88 7.75 -24.81
C ASP A 61 5.72 7.73 -23.82
N LEU A 62 5.84 6.90 -22.77
CA LEU A 62 4.87 6.82 -21.67
C LEU A 62 5.18 7.81 -20.55
N SER A 63 6.34 8.47 -20.59
CA SER A 63 6.80 9.31 -19.50
C SER A 63 5.87 10.50 -19.27
N THR A 64 5.72 10.85 -18.01
CA THR A 64 4.85 11.95 -17.60
C THR A 64 5.37 12.57 -16.31
N THR A 65 4.58 13.45 -15.69
CA THR A 65 4.92 14.07 -14.41
C THR A 65 3.81 13.91 -13.37
N ILE A 66 4.18 13.85 -12.10
CA ILE A 66 3.28 13.90 -10.95
C ILE A 66 3.83 14.92 -9.94
N LEU A 67 3.05 15.96 -9.64
CA LEU A 67 3.45 17.07 -8.75
C LEU A 67 4.83 17.67 -9.11
N GLY A 68 5.15 17.77 -10.40
CA GLY A 68 6.42 18.31 -10.89
C GLY A 68 7.59 17.31 -10.99
N HIS A 69 7.40 16.06 -10.55
CA HIS A 69 8.41 15.01 -10.67
C HIS A 69 8.18 14.15 -11.90
N ARG A 70 9.22 13.87 -12.69
CA ARG A 70 9.14 13.01 -13.87
C ARG A 70 9.09 11.53 -13.46
N ILE A 71 8.21 10.76 -14.11
CA ILE A 71 8.08 9.30 -13.98
C ILE A 71 8.08 8.65 -15.37
N SER A 72 8.50 7.39 -15.44
CA SER A 72 8.63 6.66 -16.72
C SER A 72 7.30 6.27 -17.36
N PHE A 73 6.21 6.16 -16.59
CA PHE A 73 4.87 5.79 -17.07
C PHE A 73 3.78 6.23 -16.06
N PRO A 74 2.52 6.42 -16.47
CA PRO A 74 1.47 7.04 -15.63
C PRO A 74 0.83 6.06 -14.63
N VAL A 75 1.63 5.23 -13.95
CA VAL A 75 1.15 4.29 -12.93
C VAL A 75 2.08 4.34 -11.73
N CYS A 76 1.51 4.59 -10.56
CA CYS A 76 2.23 4.68 -9.28
C CYS A 76 1.80 3.55 -8.35
N VAL A 77 2.62 3.22 -7.34
CA VAL A 77 2.27 2.23 -6.32
C VAL A 77 1.46 2.88 -5.21
N ALA A 78 0.24 2.40 -5.02
CA ALA A 78 -0.70 2.89 -4.01
C ALA A 78 -0.31 2.45 -2.58
N PRO A 79 -0.73 3.21 -1.54
CA PRO A 79 -0.41 2.86 -0.16
C PRO A 79 -1.15 1.59 0.27
N THR A 80 -0.38 0.52 0.50
CA THR A 80 -0.87 -0.73 1.09
C THR A 80 -0.08 -1.00 2.37
N GLY A 81 -0.78 -1.13 3.49
CA GLY A 81 -0.17 -1.43 4.78
C GLY A 81 0.12 -2.93 4.96
N TYR A 82 1.02 -3.23 5.89
CA TYR A 82 1.41 -4.57 6.31
C TYR A 82 2.03 -5.46 5.23
N GLN A 83 2.82 -4.89 4.30
CA GLN A 83 3.40 -5.69 3.20
C GLN A 83 4.36 -6.79 3.69
N GLY A 84 4.88 -6.64 4.91
CA GLY A 84 5.64 -7.67 5.62
C GLY A 84 4.90 -9.01 5.78
N ASP A 85 3.56 -9.00 5.75
CA ASP A 85 2.75 -10.23 5.81
C ASP A 85 2.62 -10.93 4.45
N ALA A 86 3.01 -10.27 3.34
CA ALA A 86 3.12 -10.88 2.02
C ALA A 86 4.54 -11.40 1.73
N HIS A 87 5.57 -10.63 2.13
CA HIS A 87 6.97 -11.00 1.99
C HIS A 87 7.82 -10.35 3.10
N PRO A 88 8.86 -11.02 3.65
CA PRO A 88 9.67 -10.45 4.73
C PRO A 88 10.29 -9.08 4.45
N ASP A 89 10.62 -8.79 3.18
CA ASP A 89 11.16 -7.50 2.76
C ASP A 89 10.10 -6.39 2.72
N GLY A 90 8.83 -6.74 2.54
CA GLY A 90 7.68 -5.83 2.57
C GLY A 90 7.92 -4.54 1.78
N GLU A 91 7.72 -3.40 2.45
CA GLU A 91 7.80 -2.07 1.86
C GLU A 91 9.19 -1.69 1.35
N ILE A 92 10.26 -2.38 1.79
CA ILE A 92 11.62 -2.18 1.25
C ILE A 92 11.69 -2.63 -0.20
N ALA A 93 11.23 -3.85 -0.48
CA ALA A 93 11.23 -4.41 -1.83
C ALA A 93 10.36 -3.56 -2.78
N THR A 94 9.19 -3.12 -2.32
CA THR A 94 8.30 -2.25 -3.09
C THR A 94 8.93 -0.90 -3.41
N ALA A 95 9.62 -0.28 -2.44
CA ALA A 95 10.29 1.00 -2.66
C ALA A 95 11.46 0.88 -3.65
N GLN A 96 12.23 -0.21 -3.59
CA GLN A 96 13.32 -0.50 -4.52
C GLN A 96 12.79 -0.74 -5.93
N ALA A 97 11.76 -1.58 -6.09
CA ALA A 97 11.15 -1.85 -7.39
C ALA A 97 10.57 -0.57 -8.03
N ALA A 98 9.88 0.27 -7.25
CA ALA A 98 9.36 1.55 -7.75
C ALA A 98 10.48 2.50 -8.20
N PHE A 99 11.60 2.54 -7.47
CA PHE A 99 12.78 3.31 -7.84
C PHE A 99 13.43 2.80 -9.12
N GLU A 100 13.65 1.49 -9.25
CA GLU A 100 14.21 0.86 -10.45
C GLU A 100 13.33 1.10 -11.69
N MET A 101 12.01 1.07 -11.51
CA MET A 101 11.04 1.37 -12.57
C MET A 101 10.84 2.87 -12.82
N ASN A 102 11.48 3.73 -12.02
CA ASN A 102 11.33 5.18 -12.04
C ASN A 102 9.85 5.63 -12.01
N THR A 103 9.13 5.15 -10.99
CA THR A 103 7.77 5.57 -10.68
C THR A 103 7.61 5.94 -9.19
N CYS A 104 6.48 6.55 -8.82
CA CYS A 104 6.20 6.94 -7.45
C CYS A 104 5.75 5.75 -6.61
N TYR A 105 6.33 5.62 -5.41
CA TYR A 105 5.80 4.78 -4.34
C TYR A 105 5.13 5.62 -3.25
N THR A 106 3.86 5.33 -2.95
CA THR A 106 3.18 5.92 -1.79
C THR A 106 3.23 4.95 -0.61
N MET A 107 3.99 5.30 0.42
CA MET A 107 4.11 4.47 1.63
C MET A 107 2.91 4.65 2.56
N SER A 108 2.35 3.56 3.10
CA SER A 108 1.25 3.65 4.07
C SER A 108 1.73 4.04 5.47
N THR A 109 0.88 4.74 6.23
CA THR A 109 1.04 4.90 7.69
C THR A 109 1.06 3.54 8.42
N MET A 110 0.44 2.51 7.85
CA MET A 110 0.39 1.14 8.40
C MET A 110 1.48 0.23 7.80
N SER A 111 2.66 0.77 7.52
CA SER A 111 3.78 0.04 6.90
C SER A 111 4.52 -0.85 7.90
N SER A 112 4.85 -2.09 7.51
CA SER A 112 5.69 -3.01 8.29
C SER A 112 7.16 -2.58 8.40
N LYS A 113 7.57 -1.50 7.75
CA LYS A 113 8.93 -0.93 7.74
C LYS A 113 8.91 0.55 8.14
N SER A 114 10.00 1.03 8.74
CA SER A 114 10.08 2.43 9.19
C SER A 114 10.23 3.37 8.00
N ILE A 115 9.86 4.65 8.19
CA ILE A 115 10.04 5.70 7.17
C ILE A 115 11.51 5.79 6.75
N GLU A 116 12.42 5.68 7.72
CA GLU A 116 13.85 5.80 7.51
C GLU A 116 14.42 4.58 6.76
N ASP A 117 13.97 3.36 7.08
CA ASP A 117 14.42 2.15 6.37
C ASP A 117 13.96 2.21 4.90
N VAL A 118 12.70 2.56 4.66
CA VAL A 118 12.14 2.69 3.30
C VAL A 118 12.85 3.80 2.51
N SER A 119 13.12 4.93 3.15
CA SER A 119 13.89 6.00 2.51
C SER A 119 15.32 5.57 2.18
N SER A 120 15.96 4.85 3.10
CA SER A 120 17.36 4.42 2.94
C SER A 120 17.51 3.34 1.86
N ALA A 121 16.48 2.52 1.64
CA ALA A 121 16.49 1.49 0.62
C ALA A 121 16.42 2.02 -0.81
N ALA A 122 15.88 3.23 -1.01
CA ALA A 122 15.67 3.82 -2.31
C ALA A 122 15.99 5.32 -2.34
N PRO A 123 17.14 5.81 -1.85
CA PRO A 123 17.33 7.23 -1.49
C PRO A 123 16.91 8.25 -2.56
N ALA A 124 17.10 7.96 -3.85
CA ALA A 124 16.72 8.82 -4.97
C ALA A 124 15.32 8.55 -5.58
N GLY A 125 14.59 7.55 -5.08
CA GLY A 125 13.23 7.23 -5.53
C GLY A 125 12.20 8.28 -5.15
N LEU A 126 11.22 8.48 -6.03
CA LEU A 126 10.07 9.34 -5.78
C LEU A 126 9.13 8.66 -4.79
N ARG A 127 8.97 9.26 -3.59
CA ARG A 127 8.15 8.69 -2.52
C ARG A 127 7.16 9.69 -1.97
N PHE A 128 5.91 9.28 -1.87
CA PHE A 128 4.88 9.99 -1.13
C PHE A 128 4.55 9.25 0.17
N PHE A 129 4.07 9.96 1.17
CA PHE A 129 3.71 9.39 2.46
C PHE A 129 2.19 9.50 2.67
N GLN A 130 1.50 8.37 2.71
CA GLN A 130 0.10 8.33 3.07
C GLN A 130 -0.06 8.51 4.58
N LEU A 131 -0.92 9.46 4.97
CA LEU A 131 -1.11 9.88 6.34
C LEU A 131 -2.54 9.59 6.83
N TYR A 132 -2.66 8.87 7.93
CA TYR A 132 -3.84 8.90 8.80
C TYR A 132 -3.68 9.98 9.88
N ILE A 133 -4.77 10.69 10.18
CA ILE A 133 -4.78 11.71 11.23
C ILE A 133 -5.16 11.05 12.55
N PHE A 134 -4.22 10.98 13.49
CA PHE A 134 -4.46 10.38 14.79
C PHE A 134 -5.04 11.39 15.80
N LYS A 135 -6.02 11.00 16.66
CA LYS A 135 -6.56 11.78 17.81
C LYS A 135 -5.46 12.52 18.55
N GLN A 136 -4.39 11.80 18.91
CA GLN A 136 -3.19 12.40 19.45
C GLN A 136 -2.38 13.06 18.32
N ARG A 137 -2.62 14.35 18.11
CA ARG A 137 -2.05 15.12 17.00
C ARG A 137 -0.52 15.17 17.01
N ASP A 138 0.12 14.99 18.16
CA ASP A 138 1.58 14.90 18.26
C ASP A 138 2.16 13.71 17.49
N ILE A 139 1.48 12.56 17.47
CA ILE A 139 1.90 11.40 16.66
C ILE A 139 1.88 11.77 15.17
N THR A 140 0.78 12.38 14.73
CA THR A 140 0.62 12.84 13.34
C THR A 140 1.74 13.82 12.97
N LYS A 141 2.00 14.81 13.83
CA LYS A 141 3.06 15.81 13.64
C LYS A 141 4.45 15.18 13.60
N GLN A 142 4.72 14.18 14.43
CA GLN A 142 5.99 13.44 14.42
C GLN A 142 6.17 12.64 13.12
N LEU A 143 5.12 11.97 12.64
CA LEU A 143 5.17 11.23 11.37
C LEU A 143 5.45 12.16 10.19
N ILE A 144 4.76 13.31 10.12
CA ILE A 144 5.01 14.32 9.07
C ILE A 144 6.47 14.77 9.09
N ARG A 145 6.98 15.19 10.25
CA ARG A 145 8.38 15.65 10.40
C ARG A 145 9.39 14.58 9.99
N ARG A 146 9.11 13.32 10.29
CA ARG A 146 9.97 12.19 9.92
C ARG A 146 9.95 11.94 8.41
N ALA A 147 8.77 11.95 7.79
CA ALA A 147 8.62 11.83 6.34
C ALA A 147 9.35 12.98 5.62
N GLU A 148 9.18 14.22 6.06
CA GLU A 148 9.89 15.39 5.53
C GLU A 148 11.42 15.24 5.67
N LYS A 149 11.91 14.88 6.86
CA LYS A 149 13.35 14.66 7.10
C LYS A 149 13.92 13.52 6.26
N ALA A 150 13.11 12.49 5.99
CA ALA A 150 13.46 11.37 5.14
C ALA A 150 13.27 11.67 3.63
N GLY A 151 12.97 12.91 3.25
CA GLY A 151 12.92 13.32 1.84
C GLY A 151 11.70 12.82 1.06
N PHE A 152 10.59 12.49 1.75
CA PHE A 152 9.33 12.23 1.07
C PHE A 152 8.80 13.52 0.42
N ASN A 153 8.30 13.41 -0.81
CA ASN A 153 8.01 14.56 -1.67
C ASN A 153 6.59 15.11 -1.51
N ALA A 154 5.66 14.31 -1.00
CA ALA A 154 4.29 14.74 -0.76
C ALA A 154 3.59 13.91 0.34
N LEU A 155 2.51 14.48 0.88
CA LEU A 155 1.58 13.79 1.77
C LEU A 155 0.31 13.39 1.01
N VAL A 156 -0.15 12.15 1.23
CA VAL A 156 -1.43 11.65 0.74
C VAL A 156 -2.35 11.44 1.94
N VAL A 157 -3.22 12.41 2.23
CA VAL A 157 -4.08 12.34 3.42
C VAL A 157 -5.30 11.47 3.11
N THR A 158 -5.43 10.35 3.81
CA THR A 158 -6.59 9.45 3.66
C THR A 158 -7.72 9.92 4.56
N VAL A 159 -8.87 10.24 3.96
CA VAL A 159 -10.01 10.88 4.64
C VAL A 159 -11.28 10.02 4.68
N ASP A 160 -11.26 8.85 4.05
CA ASP A 160 -12.40 7.93 3.91
C ASP A 160 -12.41 6.79 4.95
N VAL A 161 -11.48 6.81 5.91
CA VAL A 161 -11.37 5.82 7.00
C VAL A 161 -11.54 6.46 8.38
N PRO A 162 -12.70 7.07 8.72
CA PRO A 162 -12.98 7.48 10.09
C PRO A 162 -13.18 6.26 11.01
N PHE A 163 -13.65 5.15 10.45
CA PHE A 163 -13.75 3.83 11.07
C PHE A 163 -13.31 2.77 10.07
N LEU A 164 -12.83 1.63 10.57
CA LEU A 164 -12.47 0.52 9.69
C LEU A 164 -13.72 -0.12 9.08
N ALA A 165 -13.63 -0.43 7.79
CA ALA A 165 -14.70 -1.13 7.08
C ALA A 165 -14.88 -2.57 7.60
N LYS A 166 -16.11 -3.06 7.53
CA LYS A 166 -16.44 -4.44 7.93
C LYS A 166 -16.02 -5.44 6.85
N ARG A 167 -14.78 -5.95 6.95
CA ARG A 167 -14.27 -7.01 6.06
C ARG A 167 -14.56 -8.38 6.66
N ARG A 168 -15.54 -9.09 6.09
CA ARG A 168 -16.09 -10.33 6.69
C ARG A 168 -15.06 -11.47 6.73
N LYS A 169 -14.13 -11.55 5.76
CA LYS A 169 -13.06 -12.56 5.79
C LYS A 169 -12.08 -12.31 6.94
N ASP A 170 -11.67 -11.06 7.17
CA ASP A 170 -10.82 -10.68 8.32
C ASP A 170 -11.47 -11.07 9.65
N ILE A 171 -12.78 -10.81 9.80
CA ILE A 171 -13.53 -11.16 11.01
C ILE A 171 -13.57 -12.68 11.23
N ARG A 172 -13.82 -13.45 10.15
CA ARG A 172 -13.90 -14.92 10.22
C ARG A 172 -12.54 -15.57 10.49
N SER A 173 -11.48 -15.05 9.87
CA SER A 173 -10.11 -15.51 10.09
C SER A 173 -9.49 -14.97 11.38
N LYS A 174 -10.17 -14.03 12.06
CA LYS A 174 -9.66 -13.28 13.21
C LYS A 174 -8.29 -12.67 12.90
N TYR A 175 -8.17 -12.08 11.71
CA TYR A 175 -6.90 -11.61 11.21
C TYR A 175 -6.25 -10.61 12.16
N THR A 176 -4.99 -10.88 12.47
CA THR A 176 -4.11 -9.98 13.21
C THR A 176 -2.80 -9.92 12.45
N PRO A 177 -2.26 -8.73 12.12
CA PRO A 177 -0.96 -8.63 11.46
C PRO A 177 0.10 -9.37 12.27
N SER A 178 1.04 -10.03 11.58
CA SER A 178 2.11 -10.78 12.27
C SER A 178 2.91 -9.85 13.18
N PRO A 179 3.61 -10.34 14.21
CA PRO A 179 4.49 -9.49 15.01
C PRO A 179 5.42 -8.65 14.13
N GLN A 180 6.03 -9.27 13.12
CA GLN A 180 6.96 -8.61 12.19
C GLN A 180 6.31 -7.47 11.40
N ALA A 181 5.02 -7.57 11.08
CA ALA A 181 4.25 -6.50 10.43
C ALA A 181 3.66 -5.49 11.41
N ARG A 182 3.28 -5.92 12.62
CA ARG A 182 2.56 -5.13 13.64
C ARG A 182 3.46 -4.20 14.44
N TRP A 183 4.75 -4.52 14.59
CA TRP A 183 5.69 -3.71 15.38
C TRP A 183 6.06 -2.38 14.74
N VAL A 184 5.63 -2.14 13.50
CA VAL A 184 6.04 -0.97 12.74
C VAL A 184 4.79 -0.23 12.29
N LEU A 185 4.51 0.87 12.97
CA LEU A 185 3.54 1.88 12.55
C LEU A 185 4.34 3.02 11.91
N CYS A 186 5.15 2.68 10.92
CA CYS A 186 6.23 3.54 10.43
C CYS A 186 7.27 3.93 11.51
N MET A 187 7.31 3.31 12.69
CA MET A 187 8.19 3.71 13.81
C MET A 187 9.57 3.02 13.77
N PRO A 188 10.64 3.65 14.29
CA PRO A 188 11.93 2.99 14.45
C PRO A 188 11.86 1.87 15.49
N ARG A 189 12.77 0.88 15.39
CA ARG A 189 12.86 -0.21 16.37
C ARG A 189 13.03 0.36 17.79
N GLY A 190 12.21 -0.11 18.73
CA GLY A 190 12.27 0.27 20.15
C GLY A 190 11.53 1.56 20.52
N GLN A 191 10.89 2.26 19.58
CA GLN A 191 10.13 3.49 19.84
C GLN A 191 8.60 3.33 19.62
N ALA A 192 8.13 2.12 19.34
CA ALA A 192 6.71 1.85 19.23
C ALA A 192 6.06 1.93 20.62
N PRO A 193 5.00 2.74 20.82
CA PRO A 193 4.24 2.70 22.06
C PRO A 193 3.72 1.28 22.29
N GLY A 194 3.93 0.75 23.51
CA GLY A 194 3.60 -0.62 23.86
C GLY A 194 2.19 -0.99 23.41
N ALA A 195 2.08 -1.99 22.53
CA ALA A 195 0.81 -2.49 22.05
C ALA A 195 -0.02 -3.03 23.22
N GLN A 196 -0.87 -2.18 23.81
CA GLN A 196 -1.85 -2.63 24.78
C GLN A 196 -2.77 -3.65 24.12
N LYS A 197 -2.95 -4.81 24.78
CA LYS A 197 -4.01 -5.76 24.47
C LYS A 197 -5.35 -5.04 24.69
N ILE A 198 -6.02 -4.65 23.61
CA ILE A 198 -7.38 -4.12 23.69
C ILE A 198 -8.34 -5.31 23.55
N GLN A 199 -9.20 -5.51 24.55
CA GLN A 199 -10.22 -6.57 24.57
C GLN A 199 -11.19 -6.40 23.40
N HIS A 200 -11.62 -7.53 22.80
CA HIS A 200 -12.64 -7.67 21.75
C HIS A 200 -12.20 -7.69 20.28
N GLY A 201 -11.10 -8.40 19.95
CA GLY A 201 -11.00 -9.17 18.69
C GLY A 201 -11.05 -8.41 17.35
N THR A 202 -11.05 -7.09 17.38
CA THR A 202 -11.07 -6.22 16.20
C THR A 202 -10.06 -5.11 16.49
N TYR A 203 -8.99 -5.03 15.69
CA TYR A 203 -7.99 -3.96 15.84
C TYR A 203 -8.60 -2.69 15.30
N VAL A 204 -9.36 -1.99 16.13
CA VAL A 204 -9.90 -0.69 15.75
C VAL A 204 -8.91 0.38 16.20
N ILE A 205 -8.60 1.30 15.29
CA ILE A 205 -7.97 2.61 15.58
C ILE A 205 -8.96 3.49 16.40
N GLU A 206 -9.91 2.90 17.15
CA GLU A 206 -11.01 3.61 17.84
C GLU A 206 -10.49 4.54 18.94
N ASN A 207 -9.32 4.25 19.50
CA ASN A 207 -8.74 5.11 20.52
C ASN A 207 -7.76 6.15 19.98
N HIS A 208 -7.47 6.14 18.67
CA HIS A 208 -6.47 7.01 18.10
C HIS A 208 -6.80 7.65 16.75
N THR A 209 -7.98 7.49 16.12
CA THR A 209 -8.44 8.35 14.98
C THR A 209 -9.65 9.19 15.34
#